data_AF-A0A2D5ZC88-F1
#
_entry.id   AF-A0A2D5ZC88-F1
#
_cell.length_a   1.000
_cell.length_b   1.000
_cell.length_c   1.000
_cell.angle_alpha   90.00
_cell.angle_beta   90.00
_cell.angle_gamma   90.00
#
_symmetry.space_group_name_H-M   'P 1'
#
loop_
_entity.id
_entity.type
_entity.pdbx_description
1 polymer ?
#
loop_
_entity_poly.entity_id
_entity_poly.type
_entity_poly.pdbx_seq_one_letter_code
_entity_poly.pdbx_strand_id
1 'polypeptide(L)'
;MQIMAEHAEDRRVKGFEHVPPQTRERLVTEQFEYRAPFNYENITVHREYLRGQEHHGVEMNPVNTVGADEEHLQPDTIMIEEEDPIVSVVVIGSACQPPGFVNLEAFPTPEFYKPEDPPGTYAPRFRAENLWGMHLRAGTWLAKCDGPITDLWGRQYGEIPEARKRLKPGLKKYRMKGHLWEHPLVGMSCAVFEIPKSHKIAISGGSQHYGWSADLVPDDIHYSFNTIRVTVATSG
;
A
#
# COMPACT_ATOMS: atom_id res chain seq x y z
N MET A 1 59.21 22.26 -9.86
CA MET A 1 58.25 21.70 -8.89
C MET A 1 57.22 20.91 -9.69
N GLN A 2 57.54 19.66 -9.99
CA GLN A 2 56.79 18.77 -10.86
C GLN A 2 56.02 17.83 -9.94
N ILE A 3 54.80 18.21 -9.56
CA ILE A 3 53.94 17.40 -8.71
C ILE A 3 53.34 16.31 -9.58
N MET A 4 53.94 15.12 -9.50
CA MET A 4 53.31 13.79 -9.47
C MET A 4 51.93 13.72 -10.16
N ALA A 5 51.95 13.55 -11.49
CA ALA A 5 50.80 13.16 -12.29
C ALA A 5 50.75 11.63 -12.50
N GLU A 6 51.20 10.86 -11.50
CA GLU A 6 51.25 9.40 -11.56
C GLU A 6 50.30 8.81 -10.51
N HIS A 7 49.53 7.82 -10.94
CA HIS A 7 48.54 7.05 -10.18
C HIS A 7 47.14 7.67 -9.99
N ALA A 8 46.54 8.17 -11.07
CA ALA A 8 45.12 7.85 -11.28
C ALA A 8 45.01 6.40 -11.83
N GLU A 9 45.68 5.46 -11.16
CA GLU A 9 45.48 4.04 -11.42
C GLU A 9 44.03 3.72 -11.13
N ASP A 10 43.50 2.89 -12.02
CA ASP A 10 42.11 2.54 -12.20
C ASP A 10 41.34 2.46 -10.86
N ARG A 11 40.59 3.52 -10.53
CA ARG A 11 39.73 3.57 -9.32
C ARG A 11 38.54 2.62 -9.42
N ARG A 12 38.46 1.80 -10.47
CA ARG A 12 37.43 0.78 -10.62
C ARG A 12 37.68 -0.35 -9.65
N VAL A 13 36.62 -0.78 -8.99
CA VAL A 13 36.63 -2.01 -8.20
C VAL A 13 36.99 -3.15 -9.16
N LYS A 14 37.99 -3.96 -8.81
CA LYS A 14 38.29 -5.18 -9.56
C LYS A 14 37.06 -6.07 -9.52
N GLY A 15 36.42 -6.27 -10.66
CA GLY A 15 35.30 -7.20 -10.79
C GLY A 15 35.74 -8.64 -10.54
N PHE A 16 34.77 -9.53 -10.36
CA PHE A 16 35.04 -10.96 -10.37
C PHE A 16 35.40 -11.39 -11.79
N GLU A 17 36.40 -12.27 -11.95
CA GLU A 17 36.93 -12.68 -13.26
C GLU A 17 35.86 -13.27 -14.19
N HIS A 18 34.83 -13.90 -13.62
CA HIS A 18 33.70 -14.49 -14.35
C HIS A 18 32.53 -13.52 -14.56
N VAL A 19 32.55 -12.32 -13.97
CA VAL A 19 31.48 -11.32 -14.12
C VAL A 19 31.89 -10.35 -15.22
N PRO A 20 31.14 -10.29 -16.35
CA PRO A 20 31.46 -9.39 -17.43
C PRO A 20 31.39 -7.92 -16.98
N PRO A 21 32.08 -7.00 -17.67
CA PRO A 21 31.95 -5.57 -17.40
C PRO A 21 30.49 -5.13 -17.40
N GLN A 22 30.08 -4.42 -16.35
CA GLN A 22 28.71 -3.91 -16.24
C GLN A 22 28.46 -2.84 -17.31
N THR A 23 27.27 -2.85 -17.89
CA THR A 23 26.81 -1.83 -18.83
C THR A 23 25.82 -0.90 -18.13
N ARG A 24 25.78 0.36 -18.57
CA ARG A 24 24.75 1.30 -18.13
C ARG A 24 23.53 1.14 -19.01
N GLU A 25 22.39 0.90 -18.40
CA GLU A 25 21.10 0.97 -19.06
C GLU A 25 20.48 2.37 -18.89
N ARG A 26 19.81 2.86 -19.94
CA ARG A 26 18.92 4.03 -19.86
C ARG A 26 17.49 3.53 -19.87
N LEU A 27 16.73 3.88 -18.85
CA LEU A 27 15.30 3.59 -18.79
C LEU A 27 14.50 4.71 -19.46
N VAL A 28 13.51 4.33 -20.25
CA VAL A 28 12.38 5.18 -20.65
C VAL A 28 11.20 4.70 -19.80
N THR A 29 10.42 5.63 -19.26
CA THR A 29 9.41 5.27 -18.26
C THR A 29 8.06 5.91 -18.52
N GLU A 30 7.01 5.17 -18.21
CA GLU A 30 5.63 5.65 -18.14
C GLU A 30 5.09 5.46 -16.72
N GLN A 31 4.10 6.27 -16.34
CA GLN A 31 3.51 6.21 -15.00
C GLN A 31 1.99 6.06 -15.09
N PHE A 32 1.48 5.08 -14.35
CA PHE A 32 0.05 4.80 -14.20
C PHE A 32 -0.39 5.15 -12.78
N GLU A 33 -1.61 5.68 -12.66
CA GLU A 33 -2.24 6.00 -11.37
C GLU A 33 -3.52 5.19 -11.19
N TYR A 34 -3.52 4.35 -10.16
CA TYR A 34 -4.65 3.54 -9.74
C TYR A 34 -5.29 4.16 -8.51
N ARG A 35 -6.61 4.37 -8.56
CA ARG A 35 -7.38 4.91 -7.44
C ARG A 35 -8.36 3.88 -6.90
N ALA A 36 -8.57 3.89 -5.58
CA ALA A 36 -9.63 3.13 -4.94
C ALA A 36 -11.01 3.52 -5.53
N PRO A 37 -11.96 2.58 -5.69
CA PRO A 37 -11.84 1.15 -5.44
C PRO A 37 -11.03 0.47 -6.56
N PHE A 38 -9.93 -0.20 -6.20
CA PHE A 38 -8.92 -0.72 -7.15
C PHE A 38 -9.44 -1.86 -8.03
N ASN A 39 -10.33 -1.56 -8.96
CA ASN A 39 -11.02 -2.47 -9.85
C ASN A 39 -10.50 -2.28 -11.28
N TYR A 40 -9.28 -2.75 -11.52
CA TYR A 40 -8.58 -2.70 -12.79
C TYR A 40 -8.25 -4.12 -13.22
N GLU A 41 -8.16 -4.37 -14.53
CA GLU A 41 -7.95 -5.71 -15.10
C GLU A 41 -6.67 -6.39 -14.58
N ASN A 42 -5.64 -5.58 -14.33
CA ASN A 42 -4.32 -6.03 -13.90
C ASN A 42 -4.11 -5.95 -12.37
N ILE A 43 -5.18 -5.73 -11.60
CA ILE A 43 -5.12 -5.62 -10.14
C ILE A 43 -5.97 -6.69 -9.48
N THR A 44 -5.35 -7.47 -8.60
CA THR A 44 -6.01 -8.46 -7.74
C THR A 44 -5.96 -8.00 -6.29
N VAL A 45 -7.14 -7.92 -5.66
CA VAL A 45 -7.28 -7.55 -4.26
C VAL A 45 -7.54 -8.82 -3.44
N HIS A 46 -6.56 -9.25 -2.66
CA HIS A 46 -6.72 -10.34 -1.71
C HIS A 46 -7.18 -9.76 -0.38
N ARG A 47 -8.23 -10.36 0.20
CA ARG A 47 -8.65 -10.06 1.57
C ARG A 47 -8.78 -11.31 2.38
N GLU A 48 -8.20 -11.30 3.56
CA GLU A 48 -8.36 -12.41 4.49
C GLU A 48 -9.10 -11.91 5.74
N TYR A 49 -10.43 -12.00 5.69
CA TYR A 49 -11.23 -11.88 6.90
C TYR A 49 -11.07 -13.18 7.70
N LEU A 50 -10.10 -13.22 8.60
CA LEU A 50 -9.97 -14.33 9.55
C LEU A 50 -11.32 -14.52 10.26
N ARG A 51 -11.89 -15.72 10.13
CA ARG A 51 -13.25 -16.08 10.57
C ARG A 51 -13.48 -15.73 12.04
N GLY A 52 -13.98 -14.54 12.31
CA GLY A 52 -14.38 -14.09 13.65
C GLY A 52 -13.26 -13.49 14.51
N GLN A 53 -12.08 -13.20 13.96
CA GLN A 53 -11.07 -12.38 14.64
C GLN A 53 -10.55 -11.31 13.68
N GLU A 54 -10.77 -10.05 14.04
CA GLU A 54 -10.32 -8.86 13.33
C GLU A 54 -8.79 -8.75 13.51
N HIS A 55 -8.01 -9.38 12.62
CA HIS A 55 -6.56 -9.18 12.55
C HIS A 55 -6.28 -8.36 11.30
N HIS A 56 -6.15 -7.06 11.52
CA HIS A 56 -6.23 -5.96 10.57
C HIS A 56 -4.98 -5.84 9.66
N GLY A 57 -5.20 -5.58 8.36
CA GLY A 57 -4.19 -5.29 7.33
C GLY A 57 -4.51 -4.02 6.51
N VAL A 58 -4.63 -4.12 5.18
CA VAL A 58 -5.05 -2.98 4.32
C VAL A 58 -6.57 -2.77 4.40
N GLU A 59 -7.04 -1.63 4.91
CA GLU A 59 -8.46 -1.30 4.84
C GLU A 59 -8.81 -0.84 3.42
N MET A 60 -9.59 -1.68 2.75
CA MET A 60 -10.30 -1.29 1.55
C MET A 60 -11.79 -1.31 1.87
N ASN A 61 -12.48 -0.18 1.74
CA ASN A 61 -13.94 -0.16 1.78
C ASN A 61 -14.53 -1.04 0.64
N PRO A 62 -15.81 -1.47 0.65
CA PRO A 62 -16.25 -2.76 0.11
C PRO A 62 -16.07 -2.85 -1.41
N VAL A 63 -14.92 -3.41 -1.83
CA VAL A 63 -14.64 -3.87 -3.19
C VAL A 63 -14.74 -5.39 -3.13
N ASN A 64 -15.31 -5.99 -4.18
CA ASN A 64 -15.52 -7.43 -4.34
C ASN A 64 -14.45 -8.26 -3.62
N THR A 65 -14.86 -8.89 -2.53
CA THR A 65 -14.00 -9.68 -1.67
C THR A 65 -13.94 -11.10 -2.23
N VAL A 66 -12.77 -11.55 -2.68
CA VAL A 66 -12.52 -12.98 -2.85
C VAL A 66 -12.26 -13.59 -1.46
N GLY A 67 -12.82 -14.77 -1.22
CA GLY A 67 -12.62 -15.51 0.03
C GLY A 67 -11.18 -15.98 0.20
N ALA A 68 -10.83 -16.38 1.43
CA ALA A 68 -9.49 -16.82 1.81
C ALA A 68 -8.88 -17.82 0.81
N ASP A 69 -7.62 -17.58 0.44
CA ASP A 69 -6.84 -18.38 -0.48
C ASP A 69 -6.10 -19.49 0.28
N GLU A 70 -5.95 -20.66 -0.33
CA GLU A 70 -5.15 -21.79 0.20
C GLU A 70 -3.64 -21.48 0.17
N GLU A 71 -3.22 -20.42 -0.53
CA GLU A 71 -1.83 -20.02 -0.72
C GLU A 71 -1.16 -19.30 0.48
N HIS A 72 -1.86 -19.08 1.60
CA HIS A 72 -1.29 -18.43 2.81
C HIS A 72 -0.66 -17.04 2.56
N LEU A 73 -1.29 -16.24 1.69
CA LEU A 73 -0.86 -14.86 1.45
C LEU A 73 -1.01 -14.01 2.73
N GLN A 74 -0.23 -12.94 2.86
CA GLN A 74 -0.40 -12.02 4.00
C GLN A 74 -1.81 -11.41 3.99
N PRO A 75 -2.42 -11.21 5.18
CA PRO A 75 -3.76 -10.65 5.29
C PRO A 75 -3.84 -9.29 4.59
N ASP A 76 -4.83 -9.14 3.71
CA ASP A 76 -5.17 -7.93 2.96
C ASP A 76 -4.01 -7.36 2.11
N THR A 77 -3.92 -7.79 0.84
CA THR A 77 -2.85 -7.43 -0.10
C THR A 77 -3.42 -6.97 -1.45
N ILE A 78 -2.85 -5.92 -2.03
CA ILE A 78 -3.10 -5.52 -3.43
C ILE A 78 -1.94 -6.00 -4.29
N MET A 79 -2.23 -6.87 -5.25
CA MET A 79 -1.28 -7.28 -6.27
C MET A 79 -1.52 -6.50 -7.55
N ILE A 80 -0.43 -6.02 -8.15
CA ILE A 80 -0.46 -5.34 -9.46
C ILE A 80 0.52 -6.07 -10.37
N GLU A 81 0.06 -6.40 -11.57
CA GLU A 81 0.87 -6.97 -12.64
C GLU A 81 0.90 -6.01 -13.82
N GLU A 82 2.05 -5.82 -14.45
CA GLU A 82 2.22 -4.95 -15.61
C GLU A 82 2.95 -5.69 -16.72
N GLU A 83 2.59 -5.39 -17.97
CA GLU A 83 3.28 -5.95 -19.14
C GLU A 83 4.74 -5.49 -19.18
N ASP A 84 4.97 -4.18 -19.01
CA ASP A 84 6.30 -3.59 -18.88
C ASP A 84 6.83 -3.70 -17.42
N PRO A 85 8.14 -3.90 -17.21
CA PRO A 85 8.69 -4.04 -15.86
C PRO A 85 8.48 -2.80 -14.99
N ILE A 86 7.87 -2.99 -13.82
CA ILE A 86 7.73 -2.00 -12.76
C ILE A 86 9.09 -1.69 -12.15
N VAL A 87 9.40 -0.41 -11.98
CA VAL A 87 10.67 0.07 -11.39
C VAL A 87 10.46 1.02 -10.21
N SER A 88 9.28 1.62 -10.07
CA SER A 88 8.96 2.48 -8.93
C SER A 88 7.48 2.40 -8.56
N VAL A 89 7.19 2.44 -7.27
CA VAL A 89 5.84 2.34 -6.72
C VAL A 89 5.63 3.41 -5.66
N VAL A 90 4.52 4.14 -5.77
CA VAL A 90 4.10 5.14 -4.80
C VAL A 90 2.77 4.73 -4.21
N VAL A 91 2.69 4.62 -2.89
CA VAL A 91 1.45 4.29 -2.18
C VAL A 91 1.03 5.48 -1.32
N ILE A 92 -0.15 6.02 -1.63
CA ILE A 92 -0.74 7.17 -0.94
C ILE A 92 -2.00 6.68 -0.23
N GLY A 93 -2.07 6.98 1.06
CA GLY A 93 -3.17 6.56 1.92
C GLY A 93 -2.96 7.07 3.32
N SER A 94 -3.56 6.43 4.31
CA SER A 94 -3.38 6.83 5.71
C SER A 94 -3.64 5.66 6.65
N ALA A 95 -3.04 5.70 7.82
CA ALA A 95 -3.34 4.76 8.89
C ALA A 95 -4.66 5.09 9.57
N CYS A 96 -5.25 4.10 10.25
CA CYS A 96 -6.28 4.39 11.24
C CYS A 96 -5.67 4.99 12.51
N GLN A 97 -4.55 4.40 12.97
CA GLN A 97 -3.75 4.90 14.08
C GLN A 97 -2.31 5.12 13.63
N PRO A 98 -1.86 6.37 13.41
CA PRO A 98 -0.48 6.62 13.03
C PRO A 98 0.47 6.27 14.18
N PRO A 99 1.74 5.93 13.86
CA PRO A 99 2.28 5.80 12.52
C PRO A 99 1.84 4.52 11.81
N GLY A 100 1.54 4.67 10.53
CA GLY A 100 1.34 3.61 9.56
C GLY A 100 2.64 3.03 9.02
N PHE A 101 2.50 1.91 8.32
CA PHE A 101 3.53 1.35 7.46
C PHE A 101 2.92 0.80 6.17
N VAL A 102 3.76 0.69 5.15
CA VAL A 102 3.48 -0.01 3.88
C VAL A 102 4.61 -0.99 3.63
N ASN A 103 4.27 -2.24 3.33
CA ASN A 103 5.18 -3.24 2.81
C ASN A 103 4.99 -3.38 1.30
N LEU A 104 6.07 -3.67 0.60
CA LEU A 104 6.05 -4.03 -0.81
C LEU A 104 6.93 -5.26 -1.02
N GLU A 105 6.37 -6.30 -1.62
CA GLU A 105 7.12 -7.43 -2.16
C GLU A 105 7.21 -7.25 -3.68
N ALA A 106 8.42 -7.19 -4.22
CA ALA A 106 8.69 -7.07 -5.64
C ALA A 106 9.01 -8.44 -6.22
N PHE A 107 8.42 -8.81 -7.36
CA PHE A 107 8.70 -10.05 -8.08
C PHE A 107 9.54 -9.72 -9.32
N PRO A 108 10.88 -9.75 -9.22
CA PRO A 108 11.77 -9.23 -10.24
C PRO A 108 11.72 -10.06 -11.52
N THR A 109 12.13 -9.44 -12.63
CA THR A 109 12.32 -10.16 -13.89
C THR A 109 13.45 -11.19 -13.76
N PRO A 110 13.48 -12.24 -14.61
CA PRO A 110 14.52 -13.28 -14.52
C PRO A 110 15.95 -12.77 -14.55
N GLU A 111 16.21 -11.65 -15.22
CA GLU A 111 17.54 -11.03 -15.34
C GLU A 111 18.08 -10.46 -14.03
N PHE A 112 17.22 -10.25 -13.02
CA PHE A 112 17.65 -9.85 -11.69
C PHE A 112 18.40 -10.96 -10.97
N TYR A 113 18.02 -12.22 -11.23
CA TYR A 113 18.59 -13.39 -10.57
C TYR A 113 19.83 -13.88 -11.31
N LYS A 114 20.81 -14.33 -10.54
CA LYS A 114 22.01 -14.95 -11.10
C LYS A 114 21.78 -16.45 -11.30
N PRO A 115 22.44 -17.08 -12.28
CA PRO A 115 22.37 -18.53 -12.48
C PRO A 115 22.76 -19.34 -11.23
N GLU A 116 23.63 -18.80 -10.38
CA GLU A 116 24.06 -19.39 -9.12
C GLU A 116 23.13 -19.14 -7.93
N ASP A 117 22.09 -18.32 -8.08
CA ASP A 117 21.15 -18.07 -6.99
C ASP A 117 20.34 -19.35 -6.69
N PRO A 118 20.15 -19.72 -5.41
CA PRO A 118 19.38 -20.90 -5.05
C PRO A 118 17.94 -20.82 -5.59
N PRO A 119 17.36 -21.96 -6.04
CA PRO A 119 15.94 -22.03 -6.33
C PRO A 119 15.11 -21.57 -5.13
N GLY A 120 14.11 -20.71 -5.38
CA GLY A 120 13.28 -20.14 -4.32
C GLY A 120 13.90 -18.97 -3.57
N THR A 121 14.93 -18.32 -4.11
CA THR A 121 15.41 -17.03 -3.59
C THR A 121 14.24 -16.04 -3.51
N TYR A 122 13.96 -15.58 -2.29
CA TYR A 122 12.77 -14.79 -1.97
C TYR A 122 12.71 -13.47 -2.75
N ALA A 123 11.48 -13.04 -3.02
CA ALA A 123 11.17 -11.70 -3.52
C ALA A 123 11.84 -10.62 -2.66
N PRO A 124 12.49 -9.58 -3.25
CA PRO A 124 12.92 -8.40 -2.51
C PRO A 124 11.74 -7.75 -1.79
N ARG A 125 11.92 -7.48 -0.49
CA ARG A 125 10.90 -6.86 0.36
C ARG A 125 11.34 -5.49 0.82
N PHE A 126 10.44 -4.54 0.71
CA PHE A 126 10.63 -3.15 1.10
C PHE A 126 9.59 -2.79 2.15
N ARG A 127 9.95 -1.84 3.01
CA ARG A 127 9.05 -1.35 4.05
C ARG A 127 9.25 0.14 4.26
N ALA A 128 8.18 0.90 4.12
CA ALA A 128 8.11 2.28 4.55
C ALA A 128 7.37 2.33 5.88
N GLU A 129 7.97 2.95 6.88
CA GLU A 129 7.39 3.10 8.23
C GLU A 129 7.19 4.57 8.57
N ASN A 130 6.71 4.84 9.78
CA ASN A 130 6.57 6.19 10.30
C ASN A 130 5.65 7.08 9.44
N LEU A 131 4.59 6.49 8.88
CA LEU A 131 3.63 7.17 8.01
C LEU A 131 2.53 7.83 8.86
N TRP A 132 2.58 9.15 9.02
CA TRP A 132 1.73 9.88 9.99
C TRP A 132 0.35 10.28 9.47
N GLY A 133 -0.02 9.84 8.28
CA GLY A 133 -1.36 10.05 7.79
C GLY A 133 -2.38 9.34 8.67
N MET A 134 -3.48 10.02 9.04
CA MET A 134 -4.57 9.48 9.82
C MET A 134 -5.93 9.80 9.19
N HIS A 135 -6.67 8.77 8.76
CA HIS A 135 -8.05 8.96 8.30
C HIS A 135 -9.04 9.09 9.46
N LEU A 136 -10.28 9.49 9.11
CA LEU A 136 -11.37 9.53 10.07
C LEU A 136 -11.70 8.12 10.57
N ARG A 137 -11.94 7.98 11.88
CA ARG A 137 -12.34 6.71 12.50
C ARG A 137 -13.77 6.30 12.12
N ALA A 138 -14.07 5.00 12.20
CA ALA A 138 -15.42 4.51 11.97
C ALA A 138 -16.47 5.17 12.90
N GLY A 139 -16.12 5.49 14.15
CA GLY A 139 -17.02 6.19 15.10
C GLY A 139 -17.29 7.66 14.73
N THR A 140 -16.33 8.34 14.09
CA THR A 140 -16.56 9.67 13.52
C THR A 140 -17.32 9.59 12.21
N TRP A 141 -17.28 8.45 11.52
CA TRP A 141 -17.98 8.21 10.26
C TRP A 141 -19.41 7.68 10.40
N LEU A 142 -19.72 6.87 11.42
CA LEU A 142 -21.03 6.25 11.61
C LEU A 142 -21.92 7.11 12.51
N ALA A 143 -23.14 7.37 12.08
CA ALA A 143 -24.19 7.99 12.89
C ALA A 143 -25.24 6.96 13.27
N LYS A 144 -25.76 7.06 14.50
CA LYS A 144 -26.91 6.28 14.92
C LYS A 144 -28.18 6.88 14.32
N CYS A 145 -29.11 6.03 13.88
CA CYS A 145 -30.21 6.46 13.02
C CYS A 145 -31.60 6.11 13.52
N ASP A 146 -31.72 5.74 14.80
CA ASP A 146 -33.01 5.66 15.46
C ASP A 146 -33.48 7.11 15.75
N GLY A 147 -33.88 7.85 14.72
CA GLY A 147 -34.28 9.27 14.80
C GLY A 147 -33.37 10.24 14.02
N PRO A 148 -33.23 11.51 14.48
CA PRO A 148 -32.30 12.47 13.90
C PRO A 148 -30.87 11.92 13.83
N ILE A 149 -30.09 12.32 12.83
CA ILE A 149 -28.69 11.91 12.73
C ILE A 149 -27.91 12.57 13.86
N THR A 150 -27.48 11.78 14.86
CA THR A 150 -26.71 12.29 15.98
C THR A 150 -25.28 11.73 16.02
N ASP A 151 -24.36 12.48 16.61
CA ASP A 151 -23.06 11.95 17.02
C ASP A 151 -23.19 10.94 18.19
N LEU A 152 -22.05 10.39 18.63
CA LEU A 152 -21.97 9.45 19.75
C LEU A 152 -22.40 10.07 21.11
N TRP A 153 -22.59 11.39 21.16
CA TRP A 153 -22.97 12.15 22.35
C TRP A 153 -24.39 12.75 22.23
N GLY A 154 -25.16 12.37 21.20
CA GLY A 154 -26.55 12.79 21.03
C GLY A 154 -26.76 14.17 20.40
N ARG A 155 -25.70 14.84 19.91
CA ARG A 155 -25.83 16.13 19.21
C ARG A 155 -26.29 15.91 17.79
N GLN A 156 -27.31 16.65 17.35
CA GLN A 156 -27.79 16.58 15.96
C GLN A 156 -26.74 17.15 15.01
N TYR A 157 -26.40 16.40 13.97
CA TYR A 157 -25.64 16.93 12.84
C TYR A 157 -26.52 17.84 11.99
N GLY A 158 -25.90 18.82 11.33
CA GLY A 158 -26.55 19.54 10.22
C GLY A 158 -26.99 18.58 9.10
N GLU A 159 -27.82 19.06 8.18
CA GLU A 159 -28.38 18.23 7.10
C GLU A 159 -27.26 17.54 6.28
N ILE A 160 -27.14 16.23 6.43
CA ILE A 160 -26.28 15.42 5.56
C ILE A 160 -26.93 15.35 4.18
N PRO A 161 -26.22 15.62 3.07
CA PRO A 161 -26.76 15.46 1.73
C PRO A 161 -27.33 14.06 1.51
N GLU A 162 -28.50 13.93 0.88
CA GLU A 162 -29.16 12.63 0.64
C GLU A 162 -28.25 11.61 -0.06
N ALA A 163 -27.43 12.07 -1.02
CA ALA A 163 -26.44 11.24 -1.71
C ALA A 163 -25.43 10.56 -0.77
N ARG A 164 -25.30 11.05 0.47
CA ARG A 164 -24.38 10.54 1.50
C ARG A 164 -25.09 9.71 2.56
N LYS A 165 -26.43 9.70 2.58
CA LYS A 165 -27.25 8.90 3.52
C LYS A 165 -27.38 7.46 3.01
N ARG A 166 -26.27 6.73 2.97
CA ARG A 166 -26.30 5.30 2.65
C ARG A 166 -26.32 4.47 3.93
N LEU A 167 -27.24 3.50 3.98
CA LEU A 167 -27.25 2.48 5.04
C LEU A 167 -26.06 1.54 4.83
N LYS A 168 -25.32 1.25 5.90
CA LYS A 168 -24.27 0.22 5.84
C LYS A 168 -24.96 -1.15 5.74
N PRO A 169 -24.73 -1.94 4.67
CA PRO A 169 -25.27 -3.29 4.57
C PRO A 169 -24.91 -4.11 5.82
N GLY A 170 -25.90 -4.75 6.44
CA GLY A 170 -25.72 -5.50 7.70
C GLY A 170 -25.88 -4.71 9.00
N LEU A 171 -25.86 -3.37 8.96
CA LEU A 171 -25.94 -2.50 10.15
C LEU A 171 -27.13 -1.53 10.02
N LYS A 172 -28.36 -2.07 10.06
CA LYS A 172 -29.64 -1.34 9.85
C LYS A 172 -29.85 -0.12 10.77
N LYS A 173 -29.10 -0.01 11.88
CA LYS A 173 -29.20 1.09 12.85
C LYS A 173 -28.24 2.25 12.59
N TYR A 174 -27.36 2.13 11.58
CA TYR A 174 -26.29 3.10 11.32
C TYR A 174 -26.35 3.66 9.88
N ARG A 175 -26.11 4.97 9.75
CA ARG A 175 -25.88 5.67 8.47
C ARG A 175 -24.45 6.16 8.45
N MET A 176 -23.91 6.28 7.24
CA MET A 176 -22.61 6.89 7.00
C MET A 176 -22.78 8.41 6.95
N LYS A 177 -21.90 9.17 7.62
CA LYS A 177 -21.94 10.65 7.67
C LYS A 177 -21.29 11.31 6.45
N GLY A 178 -20.55 10.56 5.65
CA GLY A 178 -19.81 11.03 4.48
C GLY A 178 -19.80 10.00 3.36
N HIS A 179 -19.36 10.42 2.18
CA HIS A 179 -19.21 9.51 1.05
C HIS A 179 -17.98 8.61 1.27
N LEU A 180 -18.05 7.34 0.85
CA LEU A 180 -16.93 6.38 0.99
C LEU A 180 -15.63 6.88 0.35
N TRP A 181 -15.73 7.77 -0.63
CA TRP A 181 -14.61 8.33 -1.37
C TRP A 181 -13.93 9.52 -0.66
N GLU A 182 -14.58 10.05 0.39
CA GLU A 182 -13.98 11.08 1.27
C GLU A 182 -13.05 10.46 2.32
N HIS A 183 -13.04 9.13 2.39
CA HIS A 183 -12.18 8.33 3.24
C HIS A 183 -11.18 7.62 2.31
N PRO A 184 -9.86 7.83 2.42
CA PRO A 184 -9.07 8.50 3.46
C PRO A 184 -8.52 9.89 3.04
N LEU A 185 -9.35 10.85 2.63
CA LEU A 185 -8.83 12.13 2.09
C LEU A 185 -8.17 13.05 3.14
N VAL A 186 -8.45 12.86 4.43
CA VAL A 186 -7.87 13.67 5.50
C VAL A 186 -6.62 12.97 6.05
N GLY A 187 -5.51 13.71 6.13
CA GLY A 187 -4.26 13.23 6.69
C GLY A 187 -3.68 12.06 5.91
N MET A 188 -3.33 12.24 4.63
CA MET A 188 -2.62 11.20 3.87
C MET A 188 -1.11 11.26 4.10
N SER A 189 -0.48 10.10 4.08
CA SER A 189 0.96 9.88 3.99
C SER A 189 1.31 9.12 2.72
N CYS A 190 2.57 9.17 2.34
CA CYS A 190 3.07 8.63 1.09
C CYS A 190 4.28 7.73 1.36
N ALA A 191 4.26 6.51 0.82
CA ALA A 191 5.41 5.64 0.71
C ALA A 191 5.90 5.64 -0.75
N VAL A 192 7.21 5.74 -0.95
CA VAL A 192 7.84 5.69 -2.28
C VAL A 192 8.88 4.58 -2.25
N PHE A 193 8.80 3.69 -3.23
CA PHE A 193 9.70 2.54 -3.37
C PHE A 193 10.34 2.58 -4.76
N GLU A 194 11.67 2.60 -4.81
CA GLU A 194 12.44 2.31 -6.02
C GLU A 194 12.83 0.83 -5.96
N ILE A 195 12.43 0.05 -6.96
CA ILE A 195 12.52 -1.42 -6.93
C ILE A 195 13.26 -1.95 -8.16
N PRO A 196 13.82 -3.17 -8.10
CA PRO A 196 14.26 -3.87 -9.30
C PRO A 196 13.12 -4.00 -10.30
N LYS A 197 13.46 -4.04 -11.59
CA LYS A 197 12.51 -4.37 -12.66
C LYS A 197 11.70 -5.61 -12.26
N SER A 198 10.39 -5.45 -12.14
CA SER A 198 9.47 -6.48 -11.64
C SER A 198 8.19 -6.49 -12.46
N HIS A 199 7.70 -7.64 -12.90
CA HIS A 199 6.40 -7.71 -13.60
C HIS A 199 5.23 -7.70 -12.64
N LYS A 200 5.47 -8.07 -11.38
CA LYS A 200 4.45 -8.17 -10.35
C LYS A 200 4.94 -7.55 -9.06
N ILE A 201 4.03 -6.92 -8.34
CA ILE A 201 4.24 -6.43 -6.97
C ILE A 201 3.07 -6.85 -6.08
N ALA A 202 3.35 -7.00 -4.80
CA ALA A 202 2.34 -7.19 -3.75
C ALA A 202 2.51 -6.10 -2.69
N ILE A 203 1.44 -5.36 -2.42
CA ILE A 203 1.45 -4.22 -1.50
C ILE A 203 0.52 -4.54 -0.32
N SER A 204 1.06 -4.47 0.89
CA SER A 204 0.29 -4.56 2.12
C SER A 204 0.62 -3.38 3.04
N GLY A 205 -0.19 -3.15 4.07
CA GLY A 205 -0.03 -2.00 4.94
C GLY A 205 -0.79 -2.18 6.23
N GLY A 206 -0.45 -1.37 7.22
CA GLY A 206 -1.07 -1.41 8.54
C GLY A 206 -0.66 -0.21 9.38
N SER A 207 -0.99 -0.27 10.66
CA SER A 207 -0.49 0.69 11.67
C SER A 207 0.41 0.04 12.71
N GLN A 208 1.19 0.85 13.42
CA GLN A 208 1.96 0.37 14.57
C GLN A 208 1.14 0.59 15.83
N HIS A 209 0.95 -0.47 16.63
CA HIS A 209 0.46 -0.30 18.00
C HIS A 209 1.50 0.43 18.83
N TYR A 210 1.14 1.63 19.30
CA TYR A 210 1.84 2.22 20.43
C TYR A 210 1.20 1.73 21.72
N GLY A 211 2.01 1.51 22.76
CA GLY A 211 1.55 1.16 24.11
C GLY A 211 0.74 2.26 24.82
N TRP A 212 0.11 3.16 24.07
CA TRP A 212 -0.72 4.21 24.61
C TRP A 212 -2.12 3.64 24.89
N SER A 213 -2.34 3.22 26.13
CA SER A 213 -3.60 2.64 26.61
C SER A 213 -4.74 3.66 26.81
N ALA A 214 -4.52 4.93 26.46
CA ALA A 214 -5.48 6.00 26.66
C ALA A 214 -6.52 6.11 25.52
N ASP A 215 -6.33 5.38 24.42
CA ASP A 215 -7.31 5.32 23.34
C ASP A 215 -8.36 4.23 23.60
N LEU A 216 -9.61 4.52 23.28
CA LEU A 216 -10.77 3.67 23.54
C LEU A 216 -10.89 2.50 22.56
N VAL A 217 -10.01 2.41 21.55
CA VAL A 217 -10.04 1.39 20.50
C VAL A 217 -8.61 1.01 20.10
N PRO A 218 -7.87 0.25 20.92
CA PRO A 218 -6.47 -0.08 20.67
C PRO A 218 -6.26 -1.00 19.47
N ASP A 219 -7.31 -1.64 18.93
CA ASP A 219 -7.21 -2.78 18.01
C ASP A 219 -7.42 -2.44 16.52
N ASP A 220 -7.68 -1.17 16.15
CA ASP A 220 -7.99 -0.79 14.76
C ASP A 220 -6.72 -0.48 13.95
N ILE A 221 -5.97 -1.52 13.56
CA ILE A 221 -4.56 -1.41 13.11
C ILE A 221 -4.40 -1.55 11.59
N HIS A 222 -5.13 -0.78 10.80
CA HIS A 222 -5.05 -0.86 9.34
C HIS A 222 -4.46 0.38 8.67
N TYR A 223 -4.11 0.23 7.39
CA TYR A 223 -3.75 1.34 6.51
C TYR A 223 -4.68 1.36 5.30
N SER A 224 -5.39 2.46 5.11
CA SER A 224 -6.31 2.66 4.00
C SER A 224 -5.57 3.19 2.76
N PHE A 225 -5.47 2.37 1.71
CA PHE A 225 -4.91 2.81 0.43
C PHE A 225 -5.93 3.63 -0.36
N ASN A 226 -5.51 4.81 -0.83
CA ASN A 226 -6.32 5.67 -1.69
C ASN A 226 -5.85 5.63 -3.15
N THR A 227 -4.54 5.80 -3.33
CA THR A 227 -3.91 5.92 -4.64
C THR A 227 -2.63 5.10 -4.66
N ILE A 228 -2.43 4.34 -5.72
CA ILE A 228 -1.17 3.66 -6.01
C ILE A 228 -0.69 4.16 -7.37
N ARG A 229 0.56 4.62 -7.46
CA ARG A 229 1.19 4.92 -8.74
C ARG A 229 2.27 3.90 -9.01
N VAL A 230 2.32 3.45 -10.25
CA VAL A 230 3.29 2.49 -10.73
C VAL A 230 4.04 3.14 -11.87
N THR A 231 5.36 3.11 -11.83
CA THR A 231 6.22 3.55 -12.93
C THR A 231 6.83 2.32 -13.56
N VAL A 232 6.60 2.13 -14.87
CA VAL A 232 7.12 1.02 -15.65
C VAL A 232 8.27 1.49 -16.54
N ALA A 233 9.21 0.59 -16.83
CA ALA A 233 10.28 0.81 -17.79
C ALA A 233 9.85 0.26 -19.16
N THR A 234 9.57 1.15 -20.11
CA THR A 234 9.10 0.78 -21.45
C THR A 234 10.26 0.50 -22.39
N SER A 235 10.01 -0.39 -23.35
CA SER A 235 10.92 -0.61 -24.48
C SER A 235 10.85 0.60 -25.41
N GLY A 236 11.89 1.46 -25.36
CA GLY A 236 11.98 2.68 -26.18
C GLY A 236 12.25 2.44 -27.67
#